data_AF-A0A3M9LS60-F1
#
_entry.id   AF-A0A3M9LS60-F1
#
_cell.length_a   1.000
_cell.length_b   1.000
_cell.length_c   1.000
_cell.angle_alpha   90.00
_cell.angle_beta   90.00
_cell.angle_gamma   90.00
#
_symmetry.space_group_name_H-M   'P 1'
#
loop_
_entity.id
_entity.type
_entity.pdbx_description
1 polymer ?
#
loop_
_entity_poly.entity_id
_entity_poly.type
_entity_poly.pdbx_seq_one_letter_code
_entity_poly.pdbx_strand_id
1 'polypeptide(L)' 'MEVQKVGPDVYYSLKEMVRFVDWYPESQEHFALISRAGFTPRMQEIAEEEKVILIALADMLQI' A
#
# COMPACT_ATOMS: atom_id res chain seq x y z
N MET A 1 19.48 10.87 7.85
CA MET A 1 18.17 11.20 7.27
C MET A 1 17.15 10.39 8.04
N GLU A 2 16.22 11.04 8.74
CA GLU A 2 15.12 10.31 9.38
C GLU A 2 14.33 9.56 8.32
N VAL A 3 14.03 8.30 8.59
CA VAL A 3 13.30 7.44 7.65
C VAL A 3 11.81 7.73 7.83
N GLN A 4 11.23 8.48 6.91
CA GLN A 4 9.82 8.87 6.97
C GLN A 4 8.92 7.67 6.61
N LYS A 5 7.99 7.34 7.51
CA LYS A 5 6.97 6.30 7.28
C LYS A 5 6.02 6.70 6.16
N VAL A 6 5.52 5.71 5.42
CA VAL A 6 4.60 5.93 4.29
C VAL A 6 3.20 6.28 4.79
N GLY A 7 2.65 7.37 4.27
CA GLY A 7 1.30 7.83 4.49
C GLY A 7 0.31 7.32 3.43
N PRO A 8 -0.97 7.70 3.55
CA PRO A 8 -2.01 7.28 2.62
C PRO A 8 -1.98 8.00 1.27
N ASP A 9 -1.22 9.08 1.15
CA ASP A 9 -1.00 9.82 -0.10
C ASP A 9 -0.47 8.93 -1.23
N VAL A 10 0.47 8.03 -0.90
CA VAL A 10 1.03 7.07 -1.86
C VAL A 10 -0.02 6.06 -2.31
N TYR A 11 -0.85 5.56 -1.39
CA TYR A 11 -1.95 4.66 -1.70
C TYR A 11 -2.99 5.32 -2.61
N TYR A 12 -3.42 6.53 -2.28
CA TYR A 12 -4.41 7.26 -3.06
C TYR A 12 -3.90 7.57 -4.47
N SER A 13 -2.64 7.95 -4.61
CA SER A 13 -2.01 8.16 -5.91
C SER A 13 -2.02 6.87 -6.76
N LEU A 14 -1.72 5.72 -6.14
CA LEU A 14 -1.79 4.42 -6.82
C LEU A 14 -3.21 4.10 -7.31
N LYS A 15 -4.21 4.31 -6.44
CA LYS A 15 -5.62 4.06 -6.74
C LYS A 15 -6.16 4.98 -7.85
N GLU A 16 -5.67 6.22 -7.93
CA GLU A 16 -5.98 7.11 -9.07
C GLU A 16 -5.37 6.59 -10.38
N MET A 17 -4.12 6.13 -10.36
CA MET A 17 -3.45 5.61 -11.55
C MET A 17 -4.10 4.33 -12.10
N VAL A 18 -4.59 3.45 -11.21
CA VAL A 18 -5.23 2.18 -11.61
C VAL A 18 -6.45 2.38 -12.50
N ARG A 19 -7.13 3.53 -12.41
CA ARG A 19 -8.29 3.88 -13.28
C ARG A 19 -7.93 4.03 -14.75
N PHE A 20 -6.65 4.18 -15.07
CA PHE A 20 -6.16 4.33 -16.44
C PHE A 20 -5.60 3.02 -17.02
N VAL A 21 -5.60 1.94 -16.24
CA VAL A 21 -5.17 0.62 -16.71
C VAL A 21 -6.35 -0.07 -17.38
N ASP A 22 -6.14 -0.57 -18.60
CA ASP A 22 -7.13 -1.38 -19.32
C ASP A 22 -7.10 -2.80 -18.78
N TRP A 23 -7.83 -3.01 -17.68
CA TRP A 23 -7.94 -4.30 -17.04
C TRP A 23 -8.83 -5.26 -17.83
N TYR A 24 -8.56 -6.55 -17.68
CA TYR A 24 -9.48 -7.56 -18.18
C TYR A 24 -10.86 -7.41 -17.48
N PRO A 25 -12.01 -7.53 -18.17
CA PRO A 25 -13.33 -7.15 -17.64
C PRO A 25 -13.77 -7.85 -16.33
N GLU A 26 -13.13 -8.95 -15.98
CA GLU A 26 -13.43 -9.78 -14.80
C GLU A 26 -12.30 -9.78 -13.75
N SER A 27 -11.31 -8.89 -13.88
CA SER A 27 -10.21 -8.83 -12.90
C SER A 27 -10.68 -8.27 -11.56
N GLN A 28 -10.22 -8.89 -10.47
CA GLN A 28 -10.33 -8.31 -9.13
C GLN A 28 -9.12 -7.41 -8.86
N GLU A 29 -9.37 -6.17 -8.44
CA GLU A 29 -8.33 -5.23 -8.06
C GLU A 29 -7.87 -5.49 -6.63
N HIS A 30 -6.58 -5.76 -6.46
CA HIS A 30 -5.94 -5.89 -5.16
C HIS A 30 -4.75 -4.95 -5.09
N PHE A 31 -4.58 -4.28 -3.94
CA PHE A 31 -3.50 -3.34 -3.73
C PHE A 31 -2.51 -3.88 -2.71
N ALA A 32 -1.22 -3.71 -3.01
CA ALA A 32 -0.14 -4.00 -2.07
C ALA A 32 0.85 -2.84 -2.06
N LEU A 33 1.31 -2.46 -0.86
CA LEU A 33 2.36 -1.47 -0.67
C LEU A 33 3.54 -2.10 0.06
N ILE A 34 4.74 -1.84 -0.45
CA ILE A 34 5.99 -2.32 0.13
C ILE A 34 6.83 -1.11 0.54
N SER A 35 7.23 -1.05 1.81
CA SER A 35 7.98 0.08 2.36
C SER A 35 9.14 -0.37 3.22
N ARG A 36 10.34 0.19 2.97
CA ARG A 36 11.49 0.02 3.87
C ARG A 36 11.29 0.70 5.22
N ALA A 37 10.57 1.82 5.23
CA ALA A 37 10.30 2.64 6.41
C ALA A 37 9.14 2.11 7.28
N GLY A 38 8.33 1.22 6.72
CA GLY A 38 7.00 0.90 7.25
C GLY A 38 5.98 2.01 6.96
N PHE A 39 4.89 2.00 7.72
CA PHE A 39 3.67 2.76 7.46
C PHE A 39 3.22 3.55 8.68
N THR A 40 2.55 4.68 8.43
CA THR A 40 1.90 5.49 9.47
C THR A 40 0.67 4.78 10.03
N PRO A 41 0.23 5.08 11.28
CA PRO A 41 -1.00 4.50 11.84
C PRO A 41 -2.22 4.73 10.94
N ARG A 42 -2.34 5.92 10.35
CA ARG A 42 -3.42 6.23 9.42
C ARG A 42 -3.44 5.32 8.19
N MET A 43 -2.28 4.95 7.66
CA MET A 43 -2.20 4.01 6.54
C MET A 43 -2.59 2.59 6.96
N GLN A 44 -2.28 2.19 8.20
CA GLN A 44 -2.68 0.87 8.73
C GLN A 44 -4.21 0.77 8.87
N GLU A 45 -4.88 1.81 9.39
CA GLU A 45 -6.35 1.87 9.43
C GLU A 45 -6.96 1.70 8.04
N ILE A 46 -6.47 2.46 7.05
CA ILE A 46 -6.96 2.38 5.67
C ILE A 46 -6.73 1.00 5.07
N ALA A 47 -5.59 0.36 5.38
CA ALA A 47 -5.32 -0.97 4.88
C ALA A 47 -6.30 -2.02 5.42
N GLU A 48 -6.74 -1.90 6.68
CA GLU A 48 -7.76 -2.77 7.26
C GLU A 48 -9.15 -2.53 6.66
N GLU A 49 -9.52 -1.27 6.45
CA GLU A 49 -10.79 -0.84 5.86
C GLU A 49 -10.91 -1.27 4.39
N GLU A 50 -9.89 -0.97 3.58
CA GLU A 50 -9.89 -1.17 2.13
C GLU A 50 -9.22 -2.48 1.69
N LYS A 51 -8.82 -3.34 2.64
CA LYS A 51 -8.17 -4.64 2.39
C LYS A 51 -6.89 -4.53 1.54
N VAL A 52 -6.06 -3.53 1.84
CA VAL A 52 -4.75 -3.32 1.22
C VAL A 52 -3.70 -4.13 1.95
N ILE A 53 -2.81 -4.81 1.21
CA ILE A 53 -1.69 -5.55 1.78
C ILE A 53 -0.55 -4.58 2.08
N LEU A 54 -0.08 -4.52 3.33
CA LEU A 54 1.09 -3.75 3.73
C LEU A 54 2.25 -4.68 4.04
N ILE A 55 3.42 -4.40 3.46
CA ILE A 55 4.64 -5.16 3.73
C ILE A 55 5.76 -4.20 4.12
N ALA A 56 6.18 -4.23 5.38
CA ALA A 56 7.33 -3.49 5.84
C ALA A 56 8.60 -4.35 5.74
N LEU A 57 9.76 -3.72 5.55
CA LEU A 57 11.04 -4.46 5.56
C LEU A 57 11.25 -5.23 6.89
N ALA A 58 10.76 -4.70 8.00
CA ALA A 58 10.82 -5.38 9.29
C ALA A 58 10.10 -6.73 9.30
N ASP A 59 9.03 -6.89 8.52
CA ASP A 59 8.26 -8.13 8.41
C ASP A 59 9.03 -9.20 7.61
N MET A 60 9.89 -8.76 6.68
CA MET A 60 10.70 -9.63 5.82
C MET A 60 12.00 -10.11 6.48
N LEU A 61 12.47 -9.43 7.53
CA LEU A 61 13.73 -9.76 8.23
C LEU A 61 13.53 -10.78 9.35
N GLN A 62 12.31 -11.28 9.57
CA GLN A 62 11.98 -12.31 10.56
C GLN A 62 12.14 -13.75 10.03
N ILE A 63 12.89 -13.92 8.93
CA ILE A 63 13.20 -15.22 8.31
C ILE A 63 14.52 -15.75 8.85
#